data_AF-A0A937PWQ7-F1
#
_entry.id   AF-A0A937PWQ7-F1
#
_cell.length_a   1.000
_cell.length_b   1.000
_cell.length_c   1.000
_cell.angle_alpha   90.00
_cell.angle_beta   90.00
_cell.angle_gamma   90.00
#
_symmetry.space_group_name_H-M   'P 1'
#
loop_
_entity.id
_entity.type
_entity.pdbx_description
1 polymer ?
#
loop_
_entity_poly.entity_id
_entity_poly.type
_entity_poly.pdbx_seq_one_letter_code
_entity_poly.pdbx_strand_id
1 'polypeptide(L)'
;MKVNFNRAALAEALGLLTSVVPSRTPKPILRCVQITAGEKEARICATDLEVGISYTASEVQVDEAGEAIVPADRLTAIVRESVDDVLLVEAADGTCQIRGADSHFTIYGHEPGQYPAVPAFEGDADIEIALGELQGGIEQCL
;
A
#
# COMPACT_ATOMS: atom_id res chain seq x y z
N MET A 1 4.46 10.71 -9.97
CA MET A 1 5.04 9.59 -9.19
C MET A 1 5.47 8.48 -10.14
N LYS A 2 6.66 7.91 -9.95
CA LYS A 2 7.19 6.80 -10.76
C LYS A 2 8.13 5.93 -9.93
N VAL A 3 7.76 4.68 -9.72
CA VAL A 3 8.48 3.75 -8.83
C VAL A 3 8.51 2.34 -9.42
N ASN A 4 9.67 1.68 -9.32
CA ASN A 4 9.81 0.26 -9.60
C ASN A 4 9.73 -0.53 -8.29
N PHE A 5 8.76 -1.43 -8.20
CA PHE A 5 8.54 -2.29 -7.05
C PHE A 5 8.97 -3.72 -7.36
N ASN A 6 9.59 -4.39 -6.38
CA ASN A 6 9.61 -5.85 -6.36
C ASN A 6 8.17 -6.37 -6.24
N ARG A 7 7.72 -7.18 -7.21
CA ARG A 7 6.35 -7.67 -7.28
C ARG A 7 5.97 -8.50 -6.06
N ALA A 8 6.87 -9.36 -5.57
CA ALA A 8 6.59 -10.22 -4.42
C ALA A 8 6.39 -9.41 -3.13
N ALA A 9 7.27 -8.43 -2.88
CA ALA A 9 7.15 -7.52 -1.75
C ALA A 9 5.87 -6.67 -1.83
N LEU A 10 5.53 -6.16 -3.02
CA LEU A 10 4.28 -5.43 -3.23
C LEU A 10 3.05 -6.32 -3.01
N ALA A 11 3.09 -7.58 -3.44
CA ALA A 11 2.01 -8.54 -3.23
C ALA A 11 1.79 -8.84 -1.74
N GLU A 12 2.87 -8.99 -0.97
CA GLU A 12 2.83 -9.19 0.47
C GLU A 12 2.22 -7.98 1.18
N ALA A 13 2.70 -6.78 0.87
CA ALA A 13 2.18 -5.53 1.40
C ALA A 13 0.67 -5.40 1.15
N LEU A 14 0.23 -5.65 -0.10
CA LEU A 14 -1.19 -5.60 -0.47
C LEU A 14 -2.01 -6.69 0.23
N GLY A 15 -1.44 -7.86 0.47
CA GLY A 15 -2.08 -8.92 1.27
C GLY A 15 -2.43 -8.46 2.68
N LEU A 16 -1.51 -7.74 3.34
CA LEU A 16 -1.74 -7.15 4.66
C LEU A 16 -2.75 -6.00 4.58
N LEU A 17 -2.52 -5.04 3.68
CA LEU A 17 -3.34 -3.82 3.57
C LEU A 17 -4.80 -4.11 3.23
N THR A 18 -5.06 -5.09 2.35
CA THR A 18 -6.44 -5.44 1.96
C THR A 18 -7.26 -6.02 3.11
N SER A 19 -6.64 -6.46 4.21
CA SER A 19 -7.36 -6.93 5.41
C SER A 19 -8.14 -5.82 6.13
N VAL A 20 -7.71 -4.55 6.00
CA VAL A 20 -8.38 -3.38 6.59
C VAL A 20 -9.14 -2.55 5.55
N VAL A 21 -9.13 -2.96 4.28
CA VAL A 21 -9.91 -2.29 3.23
C VAL A 21 -11.36 -2.77 3.31
N PRO A 22 -12.35 -1.88 3.55
CA PRO A 22 -13.74 -2.28 3.67
C PRO A 22 -14.31 -2.76 2.33
N SER A 23 -14.96 -3.93 2.33
CA SER A 23 -15.62 -4.47 1.13
C SER A 23 -16.81 -3.62 0.67
N ARG A 24 -17.48 -2.94 1.61
CA ARG A 24 -18.59 -2.00 1.36
C ARG A 24 -18.47 -0.79 2.29
N THR A 25 -18.52 0.41 1.72
CA THR A 25 -18.44 1.68 2.45
C THR A 25 -19.17 2.79 1.69
N PRO A 26 -19.82 3.74 2.38
CA PRO A 26 -20.37 4.94 1.75
C PRO A 26 -19.28 5.92 1.28
N LYS A 27 -18.00 5.71 1.66
CA LYS A 27 -16.84 6.49 1.21
C LYS A 27 -15.98 5.64 0.27
N PRO A 28 -16.21 5.67 -1.06
CA PRO A 28 -15.49 4.81 -2.02
C PRO A 28 -13.97 4.92 -1.95
N ILE A 29 -13.45 6.08 -1.58
CA ILE A 29 -12.01 6.30 -1.43
C ILE A 29 -11.35 5.38 -0.39
N LEU A 30 -12.09 4.93 0.63
CA LEU A 30 -11.57 3.96 1.62
C LEU A 30 -11.37 2.57 1.02
N ARG A 31 -11.90 2.30 -0.19
CA ARG A 31 -11.61 1.06 -0.95
C ARG A 31 -10.26 1.10 -1.69
N CYS A 32 -9.55 2.22 -1.59
CA CYS A 32 -8.27 2.44 -2.22
C CYS A 32 -7.12 2.24 -1.22
N VAL A 33 -5.94 2.00 -1.75
CA VAL A 33 -4.67 2.20 -1.05
C VAL A 33 -4.07 3.53 -1.48
N GLN A 34 -3.40 4.20 -0.55
CA GLN A 34 -2.56 5.36 -0.82
C GLN A 34 -1.10 4.89 -0.91
N ILE A 35 -0.41 5.27 -1.97
CA ILE A 35 1.02 5.02 -2.18
C ILE A 35 1.71 6.39 -2.16
N THR A 36 2.70 6.55 -1.29
CA THR A 36 3.54 7.75 -1.20
C THR A 36 4.99 7.36 -1.43
N ALA A 37 5.58 7.84 -2.51
CA ALA A 37 6.96 7.60 -2.86
C ALA A 37 7.84 8.77 -2.39
N GLY A 38 8.78 8.49 -1.49
CA GLY A 38 9.85 9.39 -1.07
C GLY A 38 11.11 9.21 -1.93
N GLU A 39 12.28 9.58 -1.41
CA GLU A 39 13.54 9.45 -2.17
C GLU A 39 14.06 8.01 -2.28
N LYS A 40 13.86 7.19 -1.25
CA LYS A 40 14.43 5.84 -1.14
C LYS A 40 13.44 4.76 -0.72
N GLU A 41 12.25 5.18 -0.32
CA GLU A 41 11.22 4.29 0.19
C GLU A 41 9.87 4.69 -0.38
N ALA A 42 8.98 3.71 -0.44
CA ALA A 42 7.57 3.93 -0.74
C ALA A 42 6.73 3.42 0.43
N ARG A 43 5.83 4.28 0.91
CA ARG A 43 4.87 3.95 1.94
C ARG A 43 3.53 3.63 1.29
N ILE A 44 2.92 2.53 1.71
CA ILE A 44 1.60 2.10 1.23
C ILE A 44 0.67 2.03 2.44
N CYS A 45 -0.46 2.71 2.38
CA CYS A 45 -1.42 2.81 3.48
C CYS A 45 -2.83 2.43 3.06
N ALA A 46 -3.56 1.84 4.01
CA ALA A 46 -4.98 1.53 3.91
C ALA A 46 -5.65 1.79 5.26
N THR A 47 -6.91 2.25 5.25
CA THR A 47 -7.70 2.43 6.48
C THR A 47 -9.21 2.38 6.21
N ASP A 48 -9.96 1.93 7.22
CA ASP A 48 -11.43 2.06 7.28
C ASP A 48 -11.91 3.19 8.21
N LEU A 49 -10.98 4.02 8.70
CA LEU A 49 -11.13 5.07 9.73
C LEU A 49 -11.16 4.58 11.18
N GLU A 50 -11.17 3.28 11.44
CA GLU A 50 -11.03 2.70 12.79
C GLU A 50 -9.66 2.03 12.94
N VAL A 51 -9.24 1.29 11.91
CA VAL A 51 -7.95 0.62 11.82
C VAL A 51 -7.20 1.13 10.59
N GLY A 52 -5.89 1.32 10.73
CA GLY A 52 -5.00 1.69 9.65
C GLY A 52 -3.78 0.79 9.61
N ILE A 53 -3.37 0.37 8.41
CA ILE A 53 -2.10 -0.31 8.18
C ILE A 53 -1.23 0.61 7.32
N SER A 54 0.02 0.74 7.73
CA SER A 54 1.07 1.41 6.97
C SER A 54 2.23 0.45 6.75
N TYR A 55 2.54 0.19 5.48
CA TYR A 55 3.66 -0.65 5.07
C TYR A 55 4.72 0.22 4.40
N THR A 56 5.97 0.13 4.86
CA THR A 56 7.10 0.84 4.24
C THR A 56 7.95 -0.15 3.45
N ALA A 57 8.04 0.07 2.14
CA ALA A 57 8.94 -0.66 1.26
C ALA A 57 10.28 0.10 1.13
N SER A 58 11.33 -0.43 1.74
CA SER A 58 12.64 0.23 1.87
C SER A 58 13.61 0.00 0.70
N GLU A 59 13.29 -0.92 -0.22
CA GLU A 59 14.13 -1.31 -1.36
C GLU A 59 13.37 -1.10 -2.69
N VAL A 60 12.94 0.14 -2.92
CA VAL A 60 12.27 0.53 -4.16
C VAL A 60 13.12 1.53 -4.94
N GLN A 61 13.12 1.42 -6.27
CA GLN A 61 13.74 2.44 -7.10
C GLN A 61 12.69 3.50 -7.43
N VAL A 62 12.83 4.69 -6.82
CA VAL A 62 11.98 5.84 -7.10
C VAL A 62 12.64 6.72 -8.16
N ASP A 63 12.03 6.78 -9.34
CA ASP A 63 12.46 7.68 -10.41
C ASP A 63 11.81 9.06 -10.27
N GLU A 64 10.58 9.12 -9.74
CA GLU A 64 9.85 10.37 -9.48
C GLU A 64 9.01 10.23 -8.19
N ALA A 65 9.31 11.08 -7.20
CA ALA A 65 8.52 11.15 -5.97
C ALA A 65 7.06 11.55 -6.25
N GLY A 66 6.18 11.28 -5.29
CA GLY A 66 4.78 11.72 -5.37
C GLY A 66 3.83 10.74 -4.72
N GLU A 67 2.55 10.88 -5.05
CA GLU A 67 1.48 10.13 -4.42
C GLU A 67 0.52 9.56 -5.47
N ALA A 68 -0.04 8.40 -5.16
CA ALA A 68 -1.10 7.77 -5.94
C ALA A 68 -2.17 7.19 -5.00
N ILE A 69 -3.45 7.37 -5.36
CA ILE A 69 -4.57 6.73 -4.67
C ILE A 69 -5.24 5.80 -5.65
N VAL A 70 -5.18 4.49 -5.40
CA VAL A 70 -5.60 3.46 -6.35
C VAL A 70 -6.52 2.41 -5.71
N PRO A 71 -7.58 1.97 -6.41
CA PRO A 71 -8.43 0.88 -5.95
C PRO A 71 -7.61 -0.36 -5.56
N ALA A 72 -7.76 -0.79 -4.31
CA ALA A 72 -6.92 -1.85 -3.73
C ALA A 72 -7.17 -3.19 -4.41
N ASP A 73 -8.42 -3.48 -4.77
CA ASP A 73 -8.82 -4.72 -5.44
C ASP A 73 -8.19 -4.84 -6.84
N ARG A 74 -8.19 -3.76 -7.61
CA ARG A 74 -7.58 -3.70 -8.95
C ARG A 74 -6.07 -3.86 -8.90
N LEU A 75 -5.41 -3.10 -8.03
CA LEU A 75 -3.96 -3.19 -7.86
C LEU A 75 -3.55 -4.59 -7.40
N THR A 76 -4.26 -5.15 -6.42
CA THR A 76 -3.97 -6.51 -5.92
C THR A 76 -4.16 -7.58 -6.99
N ALA A 77 -5.22 -7.50 -7.81
CA ALA A 77 -5.44 -8.43 -8.89
C ALA A 77 -4.30 -8.39 -9.92
N ILE A 78 -3.91 -7.19 -10.35
CA ILE A 78 -2.83 -7.00 -11.33
C ILE A 78 -1.49 -7.53 -10.79
N VAL A 79 -1.13 -7.19 -9.55
CA VAL A 79 0.13 -7.64 -8.93
C VAL A 79 0.17 -9.16 -8.76
N ARG A 80 -0.97 -9.80 -8.48
CA ARG A 80 -1.07 -11.27 -8.37
C ARG A 80 -1.00 -11.99 -9.70
N GLU A 81 -1.56 -11.40 -10.76
CA GLU A 81 -1.57 -11.98 -12.11
C GLU A 81 -0.27 -11.70 -12.89
N SER A 82 0.50 -10.70 -12.47
CA SER A 82 1.80 -10.37 -13.07
C SER A 82 2.83 -11.46 -12.78
N VAL A 83 3.62 -11.80 -13.80
CA VAL A 83 4.70 -12.81 -13.70
C VAL A 83 6.08 -12.18 -13.54
N ASP A 84 6.24 -10.90 -13.86
CA ASP A 84 7.49 -10.17 -13.77
C ASP A 84 7.96 -10.01 -12.31
N ASP A 85 9.27 -10.00 -12.08
CA ASP A 85 9.83 -9.76 -10.73
C ASP A 85 9.73 -8.29 -10.32
N VAL A 86 9.72 -7.38 -11.30
CA VAL A 86 9.66 -5.93 -11.10
C VAL A 86 8.48 -5.35 -11.86
N LEU A 87 7.71 -4.52 -11.18
CA LEU A 87 6.61 -3.75 -11.78
C LEU A 87 6.89 -2.27 -11.65
N LEU A 88 6.81 -1.57 -12.78
CA LEU A 88 6.82 -0.11 -12.83
C LEU A 88 5.42 0.41 -12.53
N VAL A 89 5.30 1.26 -11.52
CA VAL A 89 4.08 1.97 -11.13
C VAL A 89 4.28 3.45 -11.37
N GLU A 90 3.56 4.00 -12.35
CA GLU A 90 3.62 5.41 -12.74
C GLU A 90 2.25 6.04 -12.53
N ALA A 91 2.17 7.17 -11.82
CA ALA A 91 0.90 7.84 -11.54
C ALA A 91 0.97 9.34 -11.85
N ALA A 92 -0.06 9.83 -12.54
CA ALA A 92 -0.28 11.21 -12.93
C ALA A 92 -1.78 11.46 -13.13
N ASP A 93 -2.27 12.65 -12.75
CA ASP A 93 -3.63 13.14 -13.01
C ASP A 93 -4.74 12.11 -12.70
N GLY A 94 -4.71 11.56 -11.48
CA GLY A 94 -5.68 10.56 -11.01
C GLY A 94 -5.63 9.22 -11.76
N THR A 95 -4.63 8.99 -12.62
CA THR A 95 -4.43 7.74 -13.36
C THR A 95 -3.15 7.06 -12.90
N CYS A 96 -3.19 5.74 -12.75
CA CYS A 96 -2.03 4.93 -12.40
C CYS A 96 -1.81 3.84 -13.45
N GLN A 97 -0.63 3.84 -14.06
CA GLN A 97 -0.20 2.82 -15.01
C GLN A 97 0.72 1.83 -14.31
N ILE A 98 0.50 0.55 -14.57
CA ILE A 98 1.34 -0.54 -14.09
C ILE A 98 1.91 -1.26 -15.30
N ARG A 99 3.24 -1.41 -15.34
CA ARG A 99 3.96 -2.01 -16.46
C ARG A 99 4.89 -3.11 -15.97
N GLY A 100 4.76 -4.30 -16.56
CA GLY A 100 5.77 -5.35 -16.55
C GLY A 100 6.60 -5.32 -17.84
N ALA A 101 7.30 -6.42 -18.17
CA ALA A 101 8.07 -6.48 -19.42
C ALA A 101 7.16 -6.46 -20.66
N ASP A 102 6.11 -7.30 -20.65
CA ASP A 102 5.17 -7.49 -21.77
C ASP A 102 3.72 -7.12 -21.39
N SER A 103 3.51 -6.57 -20.21
CA SER A 103 2.18 -6.25 -19.67
C SER A 103 2.02 -4.75 -19.39
N HIS A 104 0.84 -4.21 -19.69
CA HIS A 104 0.50 -2.82 -19.42
C HIS A 104 -0.95 -2.70 -18.97
N PHE A 105 -1.15 -2.09 -17.82
CA PHE A 105 -2.45 -1.86 -17.20
C PHE A 105 -2.63 -0.39 -16.87
N THR A 106 -3.86 0.08 -16.97
CA THR A 106 -4.26 1.42 -16.53
C THR A 106 -5.38 1.30 -15.50
N ILE A 107 -5.14 1.87 -14.32
CA ILE A 107 -6.10 1.99 -13.24
C ILE A 107 -6.50 3.46 -13.12
N TYR A 108 -7.80 3.73 -13.10
CA TYR A 108 -8.33 5.03 -12.74
C TYR A 108 -8.42 5.12 -11.21
N GLY A 109 -7.60 5.98 -10.64
CA GLY A 109 -7.52 6.27 -9.22
C GLY A 109 -8.29 7.52 -8.83
N HIS A 110 -7.87 8.09 -7.71
CA HIS A 110 -8.34 9.37 -7.21
C HIS A 110 -7.20 10.39 -7.17
N GLU A 111 -7.56 11.67 -7.18
CA GLU A 111 -6.60 12.77 -7.03
C GLU A 111 -5.90 12.68 -5.66
N PRO A 112 -4.56 12.80 -5.61
CA PRO A 112 -3.80 12.90 -4.36
C PRO A 112 -4.38 13.93 -3.38
N GLY A 113 -4.27 13.65 -2.08
CA GLY A 113 -4.79 14.52 -1.02
C GLY A 113 -6.28 14.36 -0.70
N GLN A 114 -7.02 13.52 -1.44
CA GLN A 114 -8.40 13.14 -1.06
C GLN A 114 -8.44 12.01 -0.02
N TYR A 115 -7.38 11.21 0.09
CA TYR A 115 -7.31 10.09 1.04
C TYR A 115 -7.21 10.63 2.48
N PRO A 116 -7.90 10.01 3.47
CA PRO A 116 -7.76 10.43 4.85
C PRO A 116 -6.32 10.28 5.33
N ALA A 117 -5.87 11.19 6.19
CA ALA A 117 -4.60 11.04 6.88
C ALA A 117 -4.65 9.82 7.80
N VAL A 118 -3.73 8.87 7.60
CA VAL A 118 -3.51 7.77 8.53
C VAL A 118 -2.49 8.24 9.58
N PRO A 119 -2.87 8.38 10.85
CA PRO A 119 -1.98 8.87 11.89
C PRO A 119 -0.72 8.01 11.99
N ALA A 120 0.42 8.64 12.22
CA ALA A 120 1.63 7.95 12.64
C ALA A 120 1.66 7.83 14.17
N PHE A 121 2.48 6.92 14.69
CA PHE A 121 2.84 6.91 16.09
C PHE A 121 3.88 8.01 16.34
N GLU A 122 3.63 8.88 17.31
CA GLU A 122 4.56 9.93 17.75
C GLU A 122 5.28 9.49 19.02
N GLY A 123 6.54 9.90 19.17
CA GLY A 123 7.35 9.60 20.36
C GLY A 123 8.12 8.28 20.28
N ASP A 124 8.79 7.95 21.38
CA ASP A 124 9.52 6.70 21.54
C ASP A 124 8.57 5.59 22.03
N ALA A 125 8.93 4.34 21.76
CA ALA A 125 8.17 3.20 22.26
C ALA A 125 8.21 3.17 23.80
N ASP A 126 7.03 3.10 24.43
CA ASP A 126 6.94 2.90 25.88
C ASP A 126 7.43 1.50 26.30
N ILE A 127 7.26 0.51 25.41
CA ILE A 127 7.60 -0.90 25.63
C ILE A 127 8.08 -1.52 24.31
N GLU A 128 9.15 -2.31 24.38
CA GLU A 128 9.60 -3.20 23.31
C GLU A 128 9.42 -4.66 23.74
N ILE A 129 8.84 -5.49 22.86
CA ILE A 129 8.58 -6.91 23.11
C ILE A 129 8.86 -7.73 21.84
N ALA A 130 9.34 -8.97 22.02
CA ALA A 130 9.53 -9.87 20.90
C ALA A 130 8.18 -10.31 20.30
N LEU A 131 8.09 -10.35 18.96
CA LEU A 131 6.86 -10.71 18.25
C LEU A 131 6.23 -12.02 18.76
N GLY A 132 7.05 -13.06 18.97
CA GLY A 132 6.57 -14.36 19.44
C GLY A 132 6.00 -14.34 20.85
N GLU A 133 6.53 -13.49 21.74
CA GLU A 133 6.01 -13.33 23.10
C GLU A 133 4.66 -12.60 23.07
N LEU A 134 4.55 -11.53 22.26
CA LEU A 134 3.31 -10.80 22.09
C LEU A 134 2.21 -11.68 21.48
N GLN A 135 2.53 -12.43 20.42
CA GLN A 135 1.59 -13.37 19.79
C GLN A 135 1.10 -14.42 20.77
N GLY A 136 2.02 -15.08 21.49
CA GLY A 136 1.66 -16.09 22.50
C GLY A 136 0.79 -15.52 23.63
N GLY A 137 1.00 -14.27 24.02
CA GLY A 137 0.15 -13.58 24.99
C GLY A 137 -1.26 -13.30 24.46
N ILE A 138 -1.38 -12.81 23.22
CA ILE A 138 -2.68 -12.54 22.57
C ILE A 138 -3.48 -13.84 22.41
N GLU A 139 -2.85 -14.92 21.95
CA GLU A 139 -3.49 -16.22 21.73
C GLU A 139 -4.07 -16.84 23.00
N GLN A 140 -3.52 -16.53 24.18
CA GLN A 140 -4.05 -17.00 25.47
C GLN A 140 -5.26 -16.18 25.97
N CYS A 141 -5.52 -15.02 25.38
CA CYS A 141 -6.60 -14.11 25.77
C CYS A 141 -7.83 -14.19 24.86
N LEU A 142 -7.69 -14.82 23.68
CA LEU A 142 -8.76 -15.07 22.71
C LEU A 142 -9.44 -16.42 22.98
#